data_AF-A0A3N5MXA0-F1
#
_entry.id   AF-A0A3N5MXA0-F1
#
_cell.length_a   1.000
_cell.length_b   1.000
_cell.length_c   1.000
_cell.angle_alpha   90.00
_cell.angle_beta   90.00
_cell.angle_gamma   90.00
#
_symmetry.space_group_name_H-M   'P 1'
#
loop_
_entity.id
_entity.type
_entity.pdbx_description
1 polymer ?
#
loop_
_entity_poly.entity_id
_entity_poly.type
_entity_poly.pdbx_seq_one_letter_code
_entity_poly.pdbx_strand_id
1 'polypeptide(L)'
;RAVFVPRLTRQHAVEQIRPSSAARVAADAAIECINCAVCYAACDTVRWNADYLGPAALNRAWTLANDVRDMGNRQRLAAIAATGGCHACHSHQSCQQHCPNALNPTAAIAGLKRHTMQAYLRGELE
;
A
#
# COMPACT_ATOMS: atom_id res chain seq x y z
N ARG A 1 8.10 -5.73 -5.63
CA ARG A 1 8.42 -4.38 -6.18
C ARG A 1 7.14 -3.55 -6.22
N ALA A 2 7.17 -2.27 -5.86
CA ALA A 2 5.99 -1.38 -5.91
C ALA A 2 5.75 -0.81 -7.34
N VAL A 3 5.81 -1.70 -8.34
CA VAL A 3 5.63 -1.36 -9.75
C VAL A 3 4.22 -1.74 -10.16
N PHE A 4 3.60 -0.88 -10.97
CA PHE A 4 2.32 -1.17 -11.59
C PHE A 4 2.50 -2.22 -12.70
N VAL A 5 1.73 -3.29 -12.65
CA VAL A 5 1.74 -4.36 -13.65
C VAL A 5 0.43 -4.27 -14.43
N PRO A 6 0.42 -3.69 -15.62
CA PRO A 6 -0.81 -3.42 -16.34
C PRO A 6 -1.50 -4.70 -16.81
N ARG A 7 -2.82 -4.78 -16.65
CA ARG A 7 -3.67 -5.83 -17.25
C ARG A 7 -3.80 -5.68 -18.77
N LEU A 8 -3.79 -4.45 -19.27
CA LEU A 8 -3.96 -4.09 -20.68
C LEU A 8 -2.73 -3.39 -21.23
N THR A 9 -2.47 -3.56 -22.52
CA THR A 9 -1.35 -2.91 -23.21
C THR A 9 -1.76 -1.57 -23.83
N ARG A 10 -0.79 -0.78 -24.28
CA ARG A 10 -1.00 0.49 -25.01
C ARG A 10 -1.84 0.39 -26.29
N GLN A 11 -2.07 -0.83 -26.79
CA GLN A 11 -2.88 -1.09 -27.98
C GLN A 11 -4.38 -1.08 -27.68
N HIS A 12 -4.76 -1.19 -26.41
CA HIS A 12 -6.14 -1.13 -25.97
C HIS A 12 -6.56 0.32 -25.73
N ALA A 13 -7.85 0.61 -25.88
CA ALA A 13 -8.41 1.89 -25.45
C ALA A 13 -8.17 2.10 -23.94
N VAL A 14 -8.05 3.36 -23.52
CA VAL A 14 -7.88 3.70 -22.10
C VAL A 14 -9.10 3.19 -21.32
N GLU A 15 -8.85 2.32 -20.35
CA GLU A 15 -9.89 1.74 -19.51
C GLU A 15 -10.56 2.81 -18.65
N GLN A 16 -11.89 2.91 -18.74
CA GLN A 16 -12.67 3.85 -17.94
C GLN A 16 -12.99 3.24 -16.57
N ILE A 17 -12.48 3.87 -15.52
CA ILE A 17 -12.73 3.49 -14.13
C ILE A 17 -13.70 4.50 -13.50
N ARG A 18 -14.85 4.02 -13.02
CA ARG A 18 -15.83 4.88 -12.33
C ARG A 18 -15.22 5.41 -11.03
N PRO A 19 -15.17 6.74 -10.81
CA PRO A 19 -14.65 7.33 -9.58
C PRO A 19 -15.34 6.83 -8.30
N SER A 20 -16.64 6.53 -8.40
CA SER A 20 -17.45 6.02 -7.30
C SER A 20 -17.32 4.53 -7.03
N SER A 21 -16.55 3.77 -7.83
CA SER A 21 -16.34 2.34 -7.58
C SER A 21 -15.55 2.13 -6.29
N ALA A 22 -15.92 1.13 -5.49
CA ALA A 22 -15.30 0.89 -4.19
C ALA A 22 -13.78 0.70 -4.26
N ALA A 23 -13.29 -0.01 -5.28
CA ALA A 23 -11.86 -0.22 -5.50
C ALA A 23 -11.12 1.10 -5.83
N ARG A 24 -11.74 1.97 -6.66
CA ARG A 24 -11.18 3.28 -6.99
C ARG A 24 -11.13 4.19 -5.77
N VAL A 25 -12.20 4.25 -4.98
CA VAL A 25 -12.25 5.00 -3.71
C VAL A 25 -11.17 4.52 -2.74
N ALA A 26 -10.98 3.19 -2.62
CA ALA A 26 -9.95 2.62 -1.77
C ALA A 26 -8.53 2.99 -2.23
N ALA A 27 -8.26 2.97 -3.53
CA ALA A 27 -6.99 3.42 -4.08
C ALA A 27 -6.78 4.93 -3.84
N ASP A 28 -7.80 5.74 -4.12
CA ASP A 28 -7.78 7.21 -4.01
C ASP A 28 -7.44 7.71 -2.61
N ALA A 29 -7.82 6.97 -1.57
CA ALA A 29 -7.48 7.28 -0.18
C ALA A 29 -5.96 7.40 0.09
N ALA A 30 -5.11 6.92 -0.81
CA ALA A 30 -3.65 6.93 -0.67
C ALA A 30 -2.87 7.48 -1.87
N ILE A 31 -3.53 7.74 -3.02
CA ILE A 31 -2.81 8.01 -4.29
C ILE A 31 -2.04 9.34 -4.29
N GLU A 32 -2.50 10.32 -3.52
CA GLU A 32 -1.96 11.69 -3.51
C GLU A 32 -0.64 11.81 -2.70
N CYS A 33 0.05 10.70 -2.45
CA CYS A 33 1.34 10.71 -1.76
C CYS A 33 2.41 11.39 -2.62
N ILE A 34 2.99 12.48 -2.12
CA ILE A 34 4.05 13.25 -2.81
C ILE A 34 5.47 12.79 -2.47
N ASN A 35 5.62 11.66 -1.78
CA ASN A 35 6.92 11.08 -1.38
C ASN A 35 7.82 12.04 -0.58
N CYS A 36 7.23 12.91 0.26
CA CYS A 36 7.98 13.89 1.08
C CYS A 36 8.73 13.29 2.28
N ALA A 37 8.57 11.99 2.56
CA ALA A 37 9.20 11.27 3.66
C ALA A 37 8.91 11.75 5.11
N VAL A 38 8.05 12.76 5.31
CA VAL A 38 7.64 13.22 6.66
C VAL A 38 7.10 12.06 7.52
N CYS A 39 6.34 11.14 6.91
CA CYS A 39 5.83 9.96 7.60
C CYS A 39 6.93 8.97 8.05
N TYR A 40 8.08 8.93 7.36
CA TYR A 40 9.24 8.15 7.82
C TYR A 40 9.89 8.80 9.03
N ALA A 41 10.14 10.11 8.94
CA ALA A 41 10.75 10.88 10.04
C ALA A 41 9.91 10.80 11.33
N ALA A 42 8.58 10.73 11.20
CA ALA A 42 7.66 10.63 12.32
C ALA A 42 7.50 9.20 12.91
N CYS A 43 8.04 8.15 12.27
CA CYS A 43 7.72 6.76 12.64
C CYS A 43 8.83 6.10 13.45
N ASP A 44 8.56 5.75 14.70
CA ASP A 44 9.55 5.07 15.56
C ASP A 44 9.96 3.69 15.05
N THR A 45 9.04 2.95 14.41
CA THR A 45 9.37 1.65 13.80
C THR A 45 10.43 1.82 12.72
N VAL A 46 10.35 2.87 11.90
CA VAL A 46 11.39 3.18 10.91
C VAL A 46 12.72 3.49 11.60
N ARG A 47 12.69 4.20 12.74
CA ARG A 47 13.90 4.54 13.51
C ARG A 47 14.62 3.31 14.07
N TRP A 48 13.89 2.28 14.51
CA TRP A 48 14.49 1.14 15.23
C TRP A 48 14.61 -0.14 14.40
N ASN A 49 13.91 -0.24 13.28
CA ASN A 49 13.93 -1.39 12.39
C ASN A 49 14.35 -0.97 10.97
N ALA A 50 15.62 -1.19 10.64
CA ALA A 50 16.19 -0.84 9.34
C ALA A 50 15.55 -1.62 8.16
N ASP A 51 14.96 -2.79 8.44
CA ASP A 51 14.29 -3.60 7.43
C ASP A 51 12.84 -3.13 7.18
N TYR A 52 12.28 -2.29 8.06
CA TYR A 52 10.90 -1.84 7.91
C TYR A 52 10.74 -0.98 6.65
N LEU A 53 9.91 -1.46 5.71
CA LEU A 53 9.62 -0.78 4.45
C LEU A 53 9.16 0.66 4.66
N GLY A 54 8.45 0.93 5.75
CA GLY A 54 8.01 2.26 6.14
C GLY A 54 6.66 2.70 5.54
N PRO A 55 6.08 3.78 6.07
CA PRO A 55 4.70 4.15 5.79
C PRO A 55 4.43 4.59 4.35
N ALA A 56 5.32 5.37 3.70
CA ALA A 56 5.03 5.80 2.31
C ALA A 56 5.12 4.63 1.31
N ALA A 57 6.09 3.73 1.47
CA ALA A 57 6.20 2.55 0.61
C ALA A 57 4.96 1.65 0.74
N LEU A 58 4.48 1.42 1.96
CA LEU A 58 3.27 0.65 2.21
C LEU A 58 2.01 1.40 1.74
N ASN A 59 1.95 2.73 1.87
CA ASN A 59 0.85 3.53 1.33
C ASN A 59 0.76 3.41 -0.21
N ARG A 60 1.91 3.40 -0.90
CA ARG A 60 1.95 3.13 -2.35
C ARG A 60 1.53 1.70 -2.69
N ALA A 61 1.92 0.72 -1.89
CA ALA A 61 1.49 -0.66 -2.08
C ALA A 61 -0.04 -0.81 -1.92
N TRP A 62 -0.66 -0.07 -0.99
CA TRP A 62 -2.12 -0.02 -0.83
C TRP A 62 -2.82 0.50 -2.09
N THR A 63 -2.34 1.61 -2.68
CA THR A 63 -2.89 2.11 -3.94
C THR A 63 -2.88 1.03 -5.03
N LEU A 64 -1.75 0.36 -5.23
CA LEU A 64 -1.64 -0.70 -6.25
C LEU A 64 -2.47 -1.94 -5.89
N ALA A 65 -2.59 -2.25 -4.60
CA ALA A 65 -3.39 -3.39 -4.16
C ALA A 65 -4.88 -3.24 -4.46
N ASN A 66 -5.36 -2.01 -4.52
CA ASN A 66 -6.76 -1.68 -4.80
C ASN A 66 -7.00 -1.23 -6.25
N ASP A 67 -5.96 -1.03 -7.06
CA ASP A 67 -6.12 -0.65 -8.47
C ASP A 67 -6.52 -1.87 -9.31
N VAL A 68 -7.75 -1.88 -9.82
CA VAL A 68 -8.30 -2.98 -10.64
C VAL A 68 -7.57 -3.21 -11.96
N ARG A 69 -6.71 -2.27 -12.37
CA ARG A 69 -5.89 -2.37 -13.58
C ARG A 69 -4.56 -3.09 -13.31
N ASP A 70 -4.20 -3.29 -12.05
CA ASP A 70 -2.94 -3.91 -11.62
C ASP A 70 -3.06 -5.44 -11.45
N MET A 71 -2.13 -6.18 -12.05
CA MET A 71 -2.05 -7.64 -11.97
C MET A 71 -0.89 -8.14 -11.10
N GLY A 72 -0.17 -7.24 -10.42
CA GLY A 72 1.06 -7.53 -9.66
C GLY A 72 0.83 -7.96 -8.21
N ASN A 73 -0.42 -8.21 -7.82
CA ASN A 73 -0.81 -8.33 -6.41
C ASN A 73 -0.17 -9.47 -5.65
N ARG A 74 -0.08 -10.67 -6.24
CA ARG A 74 0.53 -11.83 -5.55
C ARG A 74 1.96 -11.54 -5.11
N GLN A 75 2.82 -11.07 -6.02
CA GLN A 75 4.21 -10.77 -5.72
C GLN A 75 4.34 -9.58 -4.74
N ARG A 76 3.43 -8.61 -4.81
CA ARG A 76 3.43 -7.45 -3.92
C ARG A 76 3.02 -7.83 -2.50
N LEU A 77 1.97 -8.62 -2.34
CA LEU A 77 1.50 -9.10 -1.06
C LEU A 77 2.58 -9.95 -0.38
N ALA A 78 3.27 -10.83 -1.11
CA ALA A 78 4.41 -11.58 -0.57
C ALA A 78 5.53 -10.65 -0.06
N ALA A 79 5.90 -9.63 -0.85
CA ALA A 79 6.96 -8.69 -0.48
C ALA A 79 6.60 -7.84 0.76
N ILE A 80 5.34 -7.44 0.93
CA ILE A 80 4.91 -6.67 2.10
C ILE A 80 4.52 -7.55 3.29
N ALA A 81 4.34 -8.87 3.10
CA ALA A 81 4.10 -9.81 4.19
C ALA A 81 5.42 -10.26 4.85
N ALA A 82 6.53 -10.20 4.12
CA ALA A 82 7.86 -10.57 4.59
C ALA A 82 8.34 -9.74 5.81
N THR A 83 9.46 -10.17 6.40
CA THR A 83 10.14 -9.44 7.48
C THR A 83 10.40 -7.99 7.09
N GLY A 84 10.08 -7.06 8.00
CA GLY A 84 10.12 -5.62 7.68
C GLY A 84 8.93 -5.11 6.85
N GLY A 85 7.94 -5.96 6.56
CA GLY A 85 6.74 -5.60 5.82
C GLY A 85 5.65 -4.89 6.65
N CYS A 86 4.40 -4.96 6.19
CA CYS A 86 3.26 -4.32 6.83
C CYS A 86 3.02 -4.78 8.27
N HIS A 87 3.40 -6.02 8.61
CA HIS A 87 3.23 -6.58 9.94
C HIS A 87 4.16 -5.97 11.00
N ALA A 88 5.25 -5.31 10.61
CA ALA A 88 6.13 -4.60 11.54
C ALA A 88 5.53 -3.27 12.07
N CYS A 89 4.44 -2.77 11.49
CA CYS A 89 3.77 -1.57 11.97
C CYS A 89 3.02 -1.82 13.28
N HIS A 90 3.26 -1.00 14.31
CA HIS A 90 2.58 -1.07 15.61
C HIS A 90 1.48 0.00 15.80
N SER A 91 0.99 0.59 14.71
CA SER A 91 -0.15 1.51 14.72
C SER A 91 -0.02 2.73 15.64
N HIS A 92 1.20 3.29 15.77
CA HIS A 92 1.45 4.53 16.53
C HIS A 92 0.78 5.78 15.92
N GLN A 93 0.37 5.71 14.65
CA GLN A 93 -0.36 6.76 13.94
C GLN A 93 0.38 8.09 13.67
N SER A 94 1.62 8.26 14.14
CA SER A 94 2.43 9.47 13.86
C SER A 94 2.54 9.79 12.36
N CYS A 95 2.62 8.77 11.51
CA CYS A 95 2.67 8.93 10.05
C CYS A 95 1.40 9.57 9.44
N GLN A 96 0.23 9.35 10.04
CA GLN A 96 -1.02 10.01 9.67
C GLN A 96 -1.06 11.43 10.24
N GLN A 97 -0.68 11.62 11.51
CA GLN A 97 -0.74 12.91 12.19
C GLN A 97 0.11 14.00 11.50
N HIS A 98 1.26 13.60 10.95
CA HIS A 98 2.20 14.55 10.33
C HIS A 98 2.13 14.58 8.80
N CYS A 99 1.24 13.84 8.15
CA CYS A 99 1.18 13.85 6.69
C CYS A 99 0.69 15.22 6.18
N PRO A 100 1.48 15.96 5.37
CA PRO A 100 1.07 17.27 4.88
C PRO A 100 -0.11 17.21 3.89
N ASN A 101 -0.35 16.04 3.29
CA ASN A 101 -1.47 15.80 2.37
C ASN A 101 -2.69 15.19 3.07
N ALA A 102 -2.70 15.15 4.40
CA ALA A 102 -3.77 14.55 5.21
C ALA A 102 -4.12 13.10 4.85
N LEU A 103 -3.15 12.35 4.30
CA LEU A 103 -3.32 10.93 4.02
C LEU A 103 -3.30 10.11 5.31
N ASN A 104 -3.88 8.92 5.24
CA ASN A 104 -3.86 7.97 6.35
C ASN A 104 -3.05 6.70 6.02
N PRO A 105 -1.70 6.75 6.08
CA PRO A 105 -0.86 5.55 5.91
C PRO A 105 -1.19 4.45 6.92
N THR A 106 -1.63 4.79 8.14
CA THR A 106 -2.00 3.77 9.15
C THR A 106 -3.16 2.91 8.66
N ALA A 107 -4.21 3.53 8.12
CA ALA A 107 -5.37 2.83 7.56
C ALA A 107 -4.97 1.98 6.34
N ALA A 108 -4.12 2.52 5.46
CA ALA A 108 -3.57 1.79 4.33
C ALA A 108 -2.80 0.53 4.77
N ILE A 109 -1.91 0.66 5.76
CA ILE A 109 -1.14 -0.45 6.32
C ILE A 109 -2.05 -1.48 7.00
N ALA A 110 -3.07 -1.04 7.74
CA ALA A 110 -4.05 -1.94 8.35
C ALA A 110 -4.84 -2.72 7.29
N GLY A 111 -5.19 -2.07 6.18
CA GLY A 111 -5.80 -2.74 5.03
C GLY A 111 -4.87 -3.76 4.37
N LEU A 112 -3.59 -3.44 4.21
CA LEU A 112 -2.60 -4.38 3.70
C LEU A 112 -2.43 -5.60 4.61
N LYS A 113 -2.39 -5.42 5.93
CA LYS A 113 -2.38 -6.55 6.90
C LYS A 113 -3.59 -7.47 6.72
N ARG A 114 -4.77 -6.92 6.40
CA ARG A 114 -5.96 -7.73 6.09
C ARG A 114 -5.81 -8.47 4.77
N HIS A 115 -5.30 -7.81 3.74
CA HIS A 115 -5.08 -8.43 2.42
C HIS A 115 -4.04 -9.57 2.49
N THR A 116 -2.94 -9.38 3.22
CA THR A 116 -1.93 -10.43 3.42
C THR A 116 -2.49 -11.60 4.21
N MET A 117 -3.24 -11.34 5.30
CA MET A 117 -3.93 -12.39 6.06
C MET A 117 -4.90 -13.19 5.18
N GLN A 118 -5.74 -12.51 4.39
CA GLN A 118 -6.66 -13.18 3.48
C GLN A 118 -5.95 -14.03 2.43
N ALA A 119 -4.85 -13.53 1.86
CA ALA A 119 -4.06 -14.25 0.87
C ALA A 119 -3.38 -15.48 1.49
N TYR A 120 -2.85 -15.36 2.71
CA TYR A 120 -2.31 -16.49 3.48
C TYR A 120 -3.38 -17.57 3.74
N LEU A 121 -4.57 -17.18 4.20
CA LEU A 121 -5.69 -18.11 4.43
C LEU A 121 -6.16 -18.81 3.15
N ARG A 122 -5.96 -18.20 1.97
CA ARG A 122 -6.26 -18.80 0.66
C ARG A 122 -5.10 -19.65 0.10
N GLY A 123 -3.97 -19.74 0.79
CA GLY A 123 -2.77 -20.45 0.31
C GLY A 123 -2.04 -19.75 -0.84
N GLU A 124 -2.23 -18.43 -1.00
CA GLU A 124 -1.58 -17.61 -2.03
C GLU A 124 -0.20 -17.09 -1.60
N LEU A 125 0.04 -17.08 -0.28
CA LEU A 125 1.28 -16.71 0.40
C LEU A 125 1.75 -17.88 1.25
N GLU A 126 3.06 -18.07 1.31
CA GLU A 126 3.75 -19.03 2.18
C GLU A 126 4.16 -18.38 3.51
#